data_AF-A0A950RJ43-F1
#
_entry.id   AF-A0A950RJ43-F1
#
_cell.length_a   1.000
_cell.length_b   1.000
_cell.length_c   1.000
_cell.angle_alpha   90.00
_cell.angle_beta   90.00
_cell.angle_gamma   90.00
#
_symmetry.space_group_name_H-M   'P 1'
#
loop_
_entity.id
_entity.type
_entity.pdbx_description
1 polymer ?
#
loop_
_entity_poly.entity_id
_entity_poly.type
_entity_poly.pdbx_seq_one_letter_code
_entity_poly.pdbx_strand_id
1 'polypeptide(L)'
;MFLLLLGTISSGFADPVASDVPAKDGKSPARNQVNPNLLVDVSRNFVLNGISQTINQVNPFCREVRNIPVRGTIRINARLEPVLVSDPNQGDVDLVVNGTVTAQVLAYPGPLIVAGLADVPFQGHKRVLMQPGGFQEGPPASLACGQIFLVDAETRFRGPLLNAAGKLVVRRVYRKRRASAEEMLSRRVEQQINQQLEQRAAQVIANANQSYREKFLDPLVQNGLSPTELRYRTTPDHIYGEAGLARGKQQGGVGKPPELIDQPDLAVRLHESFVNNAADNLFAGQTFTDVDMAQRVARFMGPLGRNIPTKREEVPWTVTFARENPVAIAFANHGFALTIKGTQFTQGEEIYPIPMNITARYQIQKTTTGVKAVRQGEVEVRPPGFKPGSEKDMDVRQQILAVQLEDRFSRMLSEQMVIEKLPLPERMTREGPYLTTQADAVQGWLVLAWKQEKMTR
;
A
#
# COMPACT_ATOMS: atom_id res chain seq x y z
N MET A 1 -28.20 -11.16 40.56
CA MET A 1 -26.92 -11.82 40.69
C MET A 1 -26.42 -12.18 39.32
N PHE A 2 -27.04 -13.12 38.58
CA PHE A 2 -26.72 -13.44 37.17
C PHE A 2 -26.45 -12.24 36.24
N LEU A 3 -27.33 -11.24 36.26
CA LEU A 3 -27.18 -10.03 35.46
C LEU A 3 -26.01 -9.14 35.88
N LEU A 4 -25.69 -9.04 37.18
CA LEU A 4 -24.48 -8.34 37.58
C LEU A 4 -23.22 -9.06 37.10
N LEU A 5 -23.26 -10.37 36.86
CA LEU A 5 -22.10 -11.17 36.47
C LEU A 5 -21.69 -11.01 35.01
N LEU A 6 -22.60 -10.57 34.13
CA LEU A 6 -22.25 -10.15 32.78
C LEU A 6 -21.63 -8.74 32.77
N GLY A 7 -21.94 -7.92 33.78
CA GLY A 7 -21.49 -6.55 33.89
C GLY A 7 -20.27 -6.27 34.77
N THR A 8 -19.80 -7.24 35.58
CA THR A 8 -18.79 -6.93 36.61
C THR A 8 -17.52 -7.73 36.40
N ILE A 9 -16.74 -7.30 35.40
CA ILE A 9 -15.34 -7.68 35.23
C ILE A 9 -14.54 -6.39 35.43
N SER A 10 -14.13 -6.13 36.66
CA SER A 10 -13.35 -4.94 37.05
C SER A 10 -12.29 -5.35 38.06
N SER A 11 -11.01 -5.33 37.65
CA SER A 11 -9.89 -4.74 38.40
C SER A 11 -8.54 -5.02 37.70
N GLY A 12 -7.71 -3.98 37.59
CA GLY A 12 -6.27 -4.09 37.33
C GLY A 12 -5.67 -2.94 36.51
N PHE A 13 -4.99 -2.01 37.19
CA PHE A 13 -3.98 -1.04 36.73
C PHE A 13 -4.34 0.44 36.56
N ALA A 14 -3.34 1.23 36.95
CA ALA A 14 -3.33 2.62 37.40
C ALA A 14 -3.10 3.63 36.26
N ASP A 15 -3.49 4.87 36.53
CA ASP A 15 -3.32 6.05 35.68
C ASP A 15 -1.85 6.39 35.39
N PRO A 16 -1.57 6.96 34.21
CA PRO A 16 -0.61 8.05 34.14
C PRO A 16 -1.20 9.31 33.49
N VAL A 17 -1.21 10.36 34.32
CA VAL A 17 -0.77 11.74 34.07
C VAL A 17 -0.73 12.23 32.62
N ALA A 18 -1.55 13.25 32.37
CA ALA A 18 -1.51 14.13 31.22
C ALA A 18 -0.17 14.88 31.10
N SER A 19 0.39 14.91 29.89
CA SER A 19 1.42 15.88 29.51
C SER A 19 0.94 16.68 28.30
N ASP A 20 0.62 17.95 28.58
CA ASP A 20 0.47 19.00 27.57
C ASP A 20 1.83 19.25 26.91
N VAL A 21 1.87 19.14 25.59
CA VAL A 21 2.97 19.68 24.77
C VAL A 21 2.35 20.67 23.79
N PRO A 22 2.68 21.97 23.85
CA PRO A 22 2.09 22.96 22.98
C PRO A 22 2.57 22.78 21.54
N ALA A 23 1.62 22.86 20.60
CA ALA A 23 1.88 22.97 19.19
C ALA A 23 2.72 24.24 18.93
N LYS A 24 3.97 24.05 18.48
CA LYS A 24 4.77 25.15 17.94
C LYS A 24 4.35 25.39 16.49
N ASP A 25 3.75 26.55 16.26
CA ASP A 25 3.60 27.17 14.96
C ASP A 25 4.96 27.32 14.28
N GLY A 26 5.28 26.38 13.40
CA GLY A 26 6.38 26.47 12.47
C GLY A 26 5.85 26.72 11.07
N LYS A 27 5.71 27.99 10.68
CA LYS A 27 5.57 28.35 9.26
C LYS A 27 6.78 27.78 8.51
N SER A 28 6.56 26.71 7.76
CA SER A 28 7.59 26.13 6.89
C SER A 28 7.91 27.14 5.77
N PRO A 29 9.19 27.44 5.50
CA PRO A 29 9.57 28.35 4.43
C PRO A 29 9.10 27.79 3.09
N ALA A 30 8.58 28.66 2.21
CA ALA A 30 8.09 28.31 0.88
C ALA A 30 9.16 27.51 0.11
N ARG A 31 8.99 26.18 0.07
CA ARG A 31 9.76 25.31 -0.83
C ARG A 31 9.28 25.61 -2.24
N ASN A 32 10.21 25.83 -3.17
CA ASN A 32 9.91 25.87 -4.60
C ASN A 32 9.05 24.66 -4.96
N GLN A 33 7.79 24.90 -5.30
CA GLN A 33 6.82 23.86 -5.58
C GLN A 33 7.18 23.21 -6.91
N VAL A 34 7.51 21.93 -6.88
CA VAL A 34 7.85 21.15 -8.07
C VAL A 34 6.57 20.50 -8.57
N ASN A 35 6.22 20.68 -9.84
CA ASN A 35 5.08 19.99 -10.43
C ASN A 35 5.20 18.46 -10.26
N PRO A 36 4.12 17.75 -9.94
CA PRO A 36 4.20 16.31 -9.75
C PRO A 36 4.61 15.61 -11.05
N ASN A 37 5.53 14.64 -10.94
CA ASN A 37 5.96 13.78 -12.04
C ASN A 37 5.62 12.30 -11.81
N LEU A 38 4.94 12.00 -10.71
CA LEU A 38 4.30 10.72 -10.42
C LEU A 38 2.91 10.97 -9.83
N LEU A 39 1.90 10.34 -10.42
CA LEU A 39 0.51 10.33 -9.95
C LEU A 39 0.07 8.88 -9.78
N VAL A 40 -0.62 8.60 -8.68
CA VAL A 40 -1.17 7.28 -8.36
C VAL A 40 -2.62 7.43 -7.94
N ASP A 41 -3.51 6.71 -8.60
CA ASP A 41 -4.95 6.73 -8.34
C ASP A 41 -5.36 5.33 -7.89
N VAL A 42 -6.01 5.24 -6.73
CA VAL A 42 -6.40 3.96 -6.12
C VAL A 42 -7.88 4.00 -5.80
N SER A 43 -8.67 3.13 -6.42
CA SER A 43 -10.10 3.05 -6.17
C SER A 43 -10.44 2.50 -4.79
N ARG A 44 -11.66 2.76 -4.34
CA ARG A 44 -12.27 2.13 -3.17
C ARG A 44 -12.24 0.61 -3.26
N ASN A 45 -12.51 0.01 -4.43
CA ASN A 45 -12.48 -1.45 -4.60
C ASN A 45 -11.09 -2.01 -4.34
N PHE A 46 -10.05 -1.36 -4.85
CA PHE A 46 -8.67 -1.76 -4.60
C PHE A 46 -8.33 -1.73 -3.11
N VAL A 47 -8.74 -0.67 -2.40
CA VAL A 47 -8.55 -0.55 -0.94
C VAL A 47 -9.36 -1.61 -0.19
N LEU A 48 -10.63 -1.83 -0.58
CA LEU A 48 -11.50 -2.85 -0.01
C LEU A 48 -10.86 -4.25 -0.12
N ASN A 49 -10.35 -4.64 -1.28
CA ASN A 49 -9.70 -5.95 -1.47
C ASN A 49 -8.39 -6.08 -0.69
N GLY A 50 -7.71 -4.96 -0.45
CA GLY A 50 -6.48 -4.92 0.33
C GLY A 50 -6.71 -5.09 1.84
N ILE A 51 -7.82 -4.61 2.39
CA ILE A 51 -8.00 -4.44 3.84
C ILE A 51 -9.19 -5.24 4.41
N SER A 52 -10.25 -5.45 3.62
CA SER A 52 -11.49 -6.06 4.13
C SER A 52 -11.27 -7.47 4.64
N GLN A 53 -11.87 -7.78 5.78
CA GLN A 53 -11.78 -9.12 6.39
C GLN A 53 -13.05 -9.48 7.15
N THR A 54 -13.40 -10.75 7.10
CA THR A 54 -14.44 -11.32 7.96
C THR A 54 -13.78 -11.96 9.18
N ILE A 55 -14.32 -11.68 10.35
CA ILE A 55 -13.86 -12.19 11.64
C ILE A 55 -14.94 -13.16 12.14
N ASN A 56 -14.59 -14.43 12.25
CA ASN A 56 -15.41 -15.45 12.90
C ASN A 56 -14.54 -16.14 13.97
N GLN A 57 -14.88 -15.94 15.24
CA GLN A 57 -14.12 -16.48 16.36
C GLN A 57 -15.04 -17.13 17.39
N VAL A 58 -14.61 -18.27 17.92
CA VAL A 58 -15.32 -18.99 18.99
C VAL A 58 -14.35 -19.17 20.15
N ASN A 59 -14.67 -18.57 21.28
CA ASN A 59 -13.81 -18.54 22.47
C ASN A 59 -14.57 -19.15 23.67
N PRO A 60 -14.28 -20.40 24.06
CA PRO A 60 -14.77 -20.94 25.32
C PRO A 60 -14.10 -20.22 26.50
N PHE A 61 -14.81 -20.07 27.61
CA PHE A 61 -14.25 -19.49 28.82
C PHE A 61 -14.79 -20.14 30.10
N CYS A 62 -13.97 -20.14 31.14
CA CYS A 62 -14.34 -20.50 32.50
C CYS A 62 -13.68 -19.48 33.43
N ARG A 63 -14.49 -18.75 34.20
CA ARG A 63 -13.99 -17.72 35.12
C ARG A 63 -14.90 -17.58 36.33
N GLU A 64 -14.36 -16.98 37.38
CA GLU A 64 -15.12 -16.62 38.56
C GLU A 64 -15.46 -15.12 38.49
N VAL A 65 -16.73 -14.78 38.71
CA VAL A 65 -17.18 -13.39 38.73
C VAL A 65 -17.88 -13.16 40.06
N ARG A 66 -17.38 -12.25 40.91
CA ARG A 66 -17.95 -11.99 42.25
C ARG A 66 -18.25 -13.28 43.03
N ASN A 67 -17.29 -14.19 43.06
CA ASN A 67 -17.37 -15.51 43.70
C ASN A 67 -18.44 -16.45 43.12
N ILE A 68 -18.84 -16.23 41.88
CA ILE A 68 -19.78 -17.08 41.16
C ILE A 68 -19.06 -17.68 39.96
N PRO A 69 -18.89 -19.02 39.90
CA PRO A 69 -18.33 -19.67 38.74
C PRO A 69 -19.23 -19.46 37.52
N VAL A 70 -18.64 -19.02 36.42
CA VAL A 70 -19.30 -18.83 35.13
C VAL A 70 -18.52 -19.56 34.05
N ARG A 71 -19.21 -20.40 33.29
CA ARG A 71 -18.68 -21.11 32.13
C ARG A 71 -19.50 -20.75 30.91
N GLY A 72 -18.87 -20.65 29.75
CA GLY A 72 -19.61 -20.30 28.55
C GLY A 72 -18.78 -20.34 27.30
N THR A 73 -19.41 -19.96 26.20
CA THR A 73 -18.79 -19.79 24.90
C THR A 73 -19.22 -18.46 24.33
N ILE A 74 -18.25 -17.69 23.85
CA ILE A 74 -18.45 -16.44 23.12
C ILE A 74 -18.21 -16.71 21.65
N ARG A 75 -19.12 -16.29 20.78
CA ARG A 75 -18.92 -16.24 19.33
C ARG A 75 -18.92 -14.79 18.86
N ILE A 76 -17.94 -14.43 18.05
CA ILE A 76 -17.82 -13.10 17.45
C ILE A 76 -17.93 -13.29 15.94
N ASN A 77 -18.93 -12.66 15.34
CA ASN A 77 -19.08 -12.55 13.89
C ASN A 77 -19.01 -11.07 13.53
N ALA A 78 -17.99 -10.66 12.78
CA ALA A 78 -17.81 -9.27 12.40
C ALA A 78 -17.19 -9.13 11.02
N ARG A 79 -17.34 -7.97 10.42
CA ARG A 79 -16.74 -7.60 9.15
C ARG A 79 -16.03 -6.27 9.31
N LEU A 80 -14.74 -6.25 8.98
CA LEU A 80 -13.94 -5.04 8.89
C LEU A 80 -13.92 -4.59 7.43
N GLU A 81 -14.20 -3.31 7.20
CA GLU A 81 -14.14 -2.69 5.89
C GLU A 81 -13.48 -1.30 5.98
N PRO A 82 -12.62 -0.94 5.02
CA PRO A 82 -12.21 0.45 4.84
C PRO A 82 -13.34 1.29 4.23
N VAL A 83 -13.50 2.51 4.73
CA VAL A 83 -14.39 3.54 4.20
C VAL A 83 -13.53 4.76 3.87
N LEU A 84 -13.57 5.21 2.62
CA LEU A 84 -12.85 6.41 2.19
C LEU A 84 -13.58 7.65 2.68
N VAL A 85 -12.86 8.56 3.32
CA VAL A 85 -13.40 9.81 3.85
C VAL A 85 -12.91 10.94 2.95
N SER A 86 -13.82 11.79 2.47
CA SER A 86 -13.43 12.86 1.55
C SER A 86 -12.60 13.93 2.27
N ASP A 87 -11.37 14.11 1.83
CA ASP A 87 -10.49 15.21 2.25
C ASP A 87 -9.69 15.69 1.03
N PRO A 88 -9.78 16.98 0.64
CA PRO A 88 -9.06 17.52 -0.50
C PRO A 88 -7.53 17.62 -0.29
N ASN A 89 -7.05 17.57 0.96
CA ASN A 89 -5.67 17.84 1.35
C ASN A 89 -4.98 16.63 2.03
N GLN A 90 -5.72 15.56 2.33
CA GLN A 90 -5.19 14.38 3.03
C GLN A 90 -5.75 13.06 2.48
N GLY A 91 -5.02 11.99 2.77
CA GLY A 91 -5.47 10.62 2.49
C GLY A 91 -6.18 10.04 3.72
N ASP A 92 -7.50 9.95 3.74
CA ASP A 92 -8.24 9.56 4.94
C ASP A 92 -9.03 8.28 4.72
N VAL A 93 -8.78 7.28 5.57
CA VAL A 93 -9.49 5.99 5.54
C VAL A 93 -9.98 5.64 6.93
N ASP A 94 -11.28 5.41 7.07
CA ASP A 94 -11.86 4.83 8.27
C ASP A 94 -11.88 3.31 8.18
N LEU A 95 -11.29 2.65 9.18
CA LEU A 95 -11.43 1.23 9.39
C LEU A 95 -12.70 0.99 10.21
N VAL A 96 -13.77 0.53 9.57
CA VAL A 96 -15.08 0.31 10.21
C VAL A 96 -15.30 -1.18 10.44
N VAL A 97 -15.54 -1.57 11.68
CA VAL A 97 -15.92 -2.93 12.06
C VAL A 97 -17.38 -2.96 12.48
N ASN A 98 -18.18 -3.80 11.83
CA ASN A 98 -19.56 -4.06 12.21
C ASN A 98 -19.71 -5.54 12.56
N GLY A 99 -20.40 -5.85 13.64
CA GLY A 99 -20.55 -7.24 14.03
C GLY A 99 -21.47 -7.47 15.23
N THR A 100 -21.45 -8.71 15.67
CA THR A 100 -22.27 -9.18 16.77
C THR A 100 -21.47 -10.14 17.64
N VAL A 101 -21.52 -9.92 18.95
CA VAL A 101 -21.01 -10.85 19.95
C VAL A 101 -22.20 -11.62 20.53
N THR A 102 -22.19 -12.94 20.39
CA THR A 102 -23.15 -13.82 21.06
C THR A 102 -22.45 -14.60 22.16
N ALA A 103 -23.08 -14.71 23.32
CA ALA A 103 -22.52 -15.46 24.45
C ALA A 103 -23.56 -16.40 25.04
N GLN A 104 -23.19 -17.67 25.18
CA GLN A 104 -23.96 -18.66 25.93
C GLN A 104 -23.24 -18.93 27.24
N VAL A 105 -23.93 -18.76 28.37
CA VAL A 105 -23.31 -18.84 29.69
C VAL A 105 -24.13 -19.67 30.67
N LEU A 106 -23.42 -20.41 31.51
CA LEU A 106 -23.91 -21.13 32.67
C LEU A 106 -23.22 -20.54 33.91
N ALA A 107 -24.01 -20.03 34.84
CA ALA A 107 -23.53 -19.52 36.13
C ALA A 107 -23.98 -20.43 37.28
N TYR A 108 -23.12 -20.58 38.29
CA TYR A 108 -23.34 -21.48 39.43
C TYR A 108 -23.40 -20.73 40.78
N PRO A 109 -24.38 -19.84 41.02
CA PRO A 109 -24.51 -19.16 42.31
C PRO A 109 -25.04 -20.11 43.39
N GLY A 110 -24.12 -20.71 44.15
CA GLY A 110 -24.45 -21.65 45.23
C GLY A 110 -25.23 -22.86 44.71
N PRO A 111 -26.45 -23.13 45.21
CA PRO A 111 -27.27 -24.26 44.75
C PRO A 111 -28.01 -23.98 43.43
N LEU A 112 -27.87 -22.79 42.83
CA LEU A 112 -28.58 -22.43 41.61
C LEU A 112 -27.69 -22.68 40.38
N ILE A 113 -28.30 -23.07 39.27
CA ILE A 113 -27.68 -23.10 37.95
C ILE A 113 -28.51 -22.19 37.06
N VAL A 114 -27.88 -21.18 36.46
CA VAL A 114 -28.57 -20.20 35.63
C VAL A 114 -27.97 -20.21 34.24
N ALA A 115 -28.81 -20.51 33.25
CA ALA A 115 -28.47 -20.45 31.85
C ALA A 115 -28.93 -19.12 31.26
N GLY A 116 -28.06 -18.46 30.52
CA GLY A 116 -28.43 -17.25 29.80
C GLY A 116 -27.70 -17.12 28.48
N LEU A 117 -28.30 -16.28 27.65
CA LEU A 117 -27.82 -15.88 26.35
C LEU A 117 -27.62 -14.36 26.36
N ALA A 118 -26.56 -13.89 25.74
CA ALA A 118 -26.39 -12.48 25.43
C ALA A 118 -26.19 -12.30 23.94
N ASP A 119 -26.79 -11.24 23.41
CA ASP A 119 -26.63 -10.80 22.03
C ASP A 119 -26.23 -9.32 22.05
N VAL A 120 -25.09 -9.00 21.45
CA VAL A 120 -24.48 -7.66 21.52
C VAL A 120 -24.01 -7.25 20.13
N PRO A 121 -24.88 -6.62 19.32
CA PRO A 121 -24.45 -5.89 18.15
C PRO A 121 -23.50 -4.76 18.54
N PHE A 122 -22.50 -4.54 17.70
CA PHE A 122 -21.53 -3.48 17.88
C PHE A 122 -21.07 -2.88 16.55
N GLN A 123 -20.63 -1.63 16.65
CA GLN A 123 -19.92 -0.92 15.60
C GLN A 123 -18.67 -0.29 16.21
N GLY A 124 -17.54 -0.43 15.55
CA GLY A 124 -16.31 0.27 15.89
C GLY A 124 -15.73 0.96 14.67
N HIS A 125 -15.04 2.07 14.87
CA HIS A 125 -14.30 2.74 13.82
C HIS A 125 -12.96 3.26 14.34
N LYS A 126 -11.98 3.32 13.45
CA LYS A 126 -10.67 3.93 13.70
C LYS A 126 -10.18 4.62 12.44
N ARG A 127 -9.82 5.90 12.55
CA ARG A 127 -9.31 6.67 11.41
C ARG A 127 -7.83 6.38 11.17
N VAL A 128 -7.46 6.24 9.91
CA VAL A 128 -6.07 6.15 9.44
C VAL A 128 -5.82 7.31 8.49
N LEU A 129 -4.80 8.10 8.81
CA LEU A 129 -4.38 9.29 8.05
C LEU A 129 -3.12 8.94 7.25
N MET A 130 -3.11 9.24 5.96
CA MET A 130 -1.96 9.10 5.08
C MET A 130 -1.22 10.43 5.03
N GLN A 131 0.03 10.41 5.48
CA GLN A 131 0.93 11.55 5.47
C GLN A 131 2.20 11.23 4.71
N PRO A 132 3.00 12.24 4.33
CA PRO A 132 4.23 12.01 3.58
C PRO A 132 5.20 11.01 4.23
N GLY A 133 5.27 11.01 5.56
CA GLY A 133 6.12 10.11 6.36
C GLY A 133 5.54 8.71 6.62
N GLY A 134 4.31 8.45 6.16
CA GLY A 134 3.59 7.19 6.35
C GLY A 134 2.16 7.38 6.86
N PHE A 135 1.59 6.28 7.31
CA PHE A 135 0.26 6.16 7.90
C PHE A 135 0.31 6.46 9.41
N GLN A 136 -0.61 7.31 9.87
CA GLN A 136 -0.86 7.61 11.28
C GLN A 136 -2.25 7.12 11.68
N GLU A 137 -2.42 6.79 12.96
CA GLU A 137 -3.68 6.29 13.49
C GLU A 137 -4.33 7.30 14.44
N GLY A 138 -5.64 7.46 14.31
CA GLY A 138 -6.47 8.17 15.27
C GLY A 138 -6.97 7.25 16.40
N PRO A 139 -7.57 7.81 17.46
CA PRO A 139 -8.14 7.00 18.53
C PRO A 139 -9.31 6.14 18.03
N PRO A 140 -9.50 4.92 18.55
CA PRO A 140 -10.65 4.08 18.22
C PRO A 140 -11.89 4.59 18.97
N ALA A 141 -13.04 4.44 18.33
CA ALA A 141 -14.32 4.66 18.97
C ALA A 141 -15.30 3.54 18.60
N SER A 142 -16.10 3.10 19.55
CA SER A 142 -17.09 2.05 19.35
C SER A 142 -18.36 2.29 20.15
N LEU A 143 -19.42 1.65 19.67
CA LEU A 143 -20.75 1.62 20.26
C LEU A 143 -21.21 0.16 20.29
N ALA A 144 -21.77 -0.28 21.42
CA ALA A 144 -22.41 -1.58 21.53
C ALA A 144 -23.78 -1.46 22.20
N CYS A 145 -24.71 -2.33 21.82
CA CYS A 145 -26.04 -2.37 22.42
C CYS A 145 -26.39 -3.81 22.80
N GLY A 146 -26.08 -4.19 24.03
CA GLY A 146 -26.23 -5.55 24.51
C GLY A 146 -27.62 -5.86 25.06
N GLN A 147 -28.13 -7.04 24.73
CA GLN A 147 -29.35 -7.61 25.31
C GLN A 147 -29.03 -8.93 26.01
N ILE A 148 -29.65 -9.16 27.16
CA ILE A 148 -29.44 -10.37 27.95
C ILE A 148 -30.77 -11.11 28.13
N PHE A 149 -30.76 -12.39 27.81
CA PHE A 149 -31.89 -13.30 27.91
C PHE A 149 -31.64 -14.35 28.99
N LEU A 150 -32.57 -14.49 29.92
CA LEU A 150 -32.62 -15.63 30.82
C LEU A 150 -33.21 -16.82 30.04
N VAL A 151 -32.42 -17.87 29.83
CA VAL A 151 -32.85 -19.06 29.09
C VAL A 151 -33.53 -20.03 30.05
N ASP A 152 -32.81 -20.42 31.11
CA ASP A 152 -33.36 -21.32 32.13
C ASP A 152 -32.71 -21.09 33.50
N ALA A 153 -33.36 -21.60 34.54
CA ALA A 153 -32.87 -21.65 35.89
C ALA A 153 -33.22 -22.99 36.55
N GLU A 154 -32.20 -23.68 37.02
CA GLU A 154 -32.30 -24.91 37.79
C GLU A 154 -31.79 -24.72 39.22
N THR A 155 -32.17 -25.63 40.10
CA THR A 155 -31.87 -25.57 41.53
C THR A 155 -31.49 -26.95 42.04
N ARG A 156 -30.45 -27.02 42.89
CA ARG A 156 -29.97 -28.23 43.56
C ARG A 156 -30.66 -28.48 44.91
N PHE A 157 -31.72 -27.74 45.23
CA PHE A 157 -32.46 -27.94 46.47
C PHE A 157 -33.25 -29.26 46.43
N ARG A 158 -33.33 -29.94 47.58
CA ARG A 158 -34.17 -31.12 47.75
C ARG A 158 -35.57 -30.67 48.18
N GLY A 159 -36.56 -30.83 47.30
CA GLY A 159 -37.98 -30.54 47.57
C GLY A 159 -38.63 -29.53 46.60
N PRO A 160 -39.90 -29.73 46.18
CA PRO A 160 -40.54 -28.95 45.11
C PRO A 160 -40.78 -27.48 45.46
N LEU A 161 -41.11 -27.17 46.72
CA LEU A 161 -41.35 -25.79 47.18
C LEU A 161 -40.08 -24.93 47.15
N LEU A 162 -38.96 -25.48 47.63
CA LEU A 162 -37.67 -24.79 47.63
C LEU A 162 -37.16 -24.57 46.20
N ASN A 163 -37.39 -25.53 45.30
CA ASN A 163 -37.09 -25.39 43.88
C ASN A 163 -37.90 -24.26 43.23
N ALA A 164 -39.22 -24.21 43.45
CA ALA A 164 -40.06 -23.14 42.92
C ALA A 164 -39.66 -21.75 43.47
N ALA A 165 -39.39 -21.65 44.77
CA ALA A 165 -38.93 -20.41 45.40
C ALA A 165 -37.60 -19.93 44.80
N GLY A 166 -36.63 -20.84 44.60
CA GLY A 166 -35.35 -20.53 43.96
C GLY A 166 -35.52 -19.96 42.55
N LYS A 167 -36.36 -20.59 41.71
CA LYS A 167 -36.65 -20.10 40.34
C LYS A 167 -37.34 -18.72 40.35
N LEU A 168 -38.23 -18.47 41.30
CA LEU A 168 -38.89 -17.15 41.46
C LEU A 168 -37.88 -16.06 41.84
N VAL A 169 -36.93 -16.37 42.74
CA VAL A 169 -35.85 -15.44 43.10
C VAL A 169 -35.00 -15.11 41.89
N VAL A 170 -34.61 -16.09 41.08
CA VAL A 170 -33.83 -15.85 39.85
C VAL A 170 -34.59 -14.93 38.88
N ARG A 171 -35.87 -15.20 38.60
CA ARG A 171 -36.69 -14.36 37.71
C ARG A 171 -36.91 -12.94 38.23
N ARG A 172 -37.11 -12.76 39.54
CA ARG A 172 -37.26 -11.44 40.16
C ARG A 172 -35.96 -10.63 40.06
N VAL A 173 -34.85 -11.26 40.37
CA VAL A 173 -33.52 -10.65 40.29
C VAL A 173 -33.13 -10.36 38.84
N TYR A 174 -33.54 -11.20 37.89
CA TYR A 174 -33.39 -10.94 36.47
C TYR A 174 -34.11 -9.63 36.08
N ARG A 175 -35.43 -9.55 36.31
CA ARG A 175 -36.20 -8.35 35.95
C ARG A 175 -35.65 -7.06 36.57
N LYS A 176 -35.24 -7.09 37.85
CA LYS A 176 -34.76 -5.90 38.55
C LYS A 176 -33.39 -5.40 38.08
N ARG A 177 -32.52 -6.26 37.56
CA ARG A 177 -31.11 -5.90 37.27
C ARG A 177 -30.75 -5.90 35.79
N ARG A 178 -31.74 -6.07 34.90
CA ARG A 178 -31.51 -6.31 33.46
C ARG A 178 -30.85 -5.12 32.78
N ALA A 179 -31.46 -3.95 32.88
CA ALA A 179 -30.95 -2.73 32.26
C ALA A 179 -29.50 -2.42 32.69
N SER A 180 -29.21 -2.43 33.99
CA SER A 180 -27.86 -2.18 34.51
C SER A 180 -26.83 -3.21 34.02
N ALA A 181 -27.24 -4.46 33.82
CA ALA A 181 -26.37 -5.51 33.31
C ALA A 181 -26.11 -5.39 31.80
N GLU A 182 -27.14 -5.04 31.05
CA GLU A 182 -27.05 -4.76 29.62
C GLU A 182 -26.15 -3.54 29.35
N GLU A 183 -26.25 -2.49 30.16
CA GLU A 183 -25.37 -1.31 30.09
C GLU A 183 -23.90 -1.68 30.37
N MET A 184 -23.64 -2.39 31.47
CA MET A 184 -22.27 -2.79 31.80
C MET A 184 -21.68 -3.75 30.76
N LEU A 185 -22.49 -4.68 30.22
CA LEU A 185 -22.09 -5.57 29.14
C LEU A 185 -21.73 -4.77 27.87
N SER A 186 -22.56 -3.79 27.51
CA SER A 186 -22.33 -2.92 26.34
C SER A 186 -21.01 -2.16 26.48
N ARG A 187 -20.79 -1.46 27.61
CA ARG A 187 -19.53 -0.75 27.88
C ARG A 187 -18.32 -1.67 27.85
N ARG A 188 -18.46 -2.91 28.33
CA ARG A 188 -17.35 -3.89 28.32
C ARG A 188 -17.02 -4.35 26.90
N VAL A 189 -18.05 -4.59 26.09
CA VAL A 189 -17.87 -4.95 24.68
C VAL A 189 -17.22 -3.79 23.93
N GLU A 190 -17.65 -2.54 24.13
CA GLU A 190 -17.01 -1.34 23.58
C GLU A 190 -15.52 -1.24 23.95
N GLN A 191 -15.19 -1.37 25.24
CA GLN A 191 -13.80 -1.36 25.70
C GLN A 191 -12.95 -2.45 25.03
N GLN A 192 -13.49 -3.66 24.92
CA GLN A 192 -12.79 -4.78 24.30
C GLN A 192 -12.61 -4.56 22.79
N ILE A 193 -13.61 -4.00 22.11
CA ILE A 193 -13.51 -3.64 20.68
C ILE A 193 -12.46 -2.56 20.48
N ASN A 194 -12.48 -1.49 21.28
CA ASN A 194 -11.49 -0.42 21.20
C ASN A 194 -10.07 -0.97 21.41
N GLN A 195 -9.86 -1.84 22.41
CA GLN A 195 -8.56 -2.48 22.64
C GLN A 195 -8.13 -3.38 21.47
N GLN A 196 -9.05 -4.16 20.89
CA GLN A 196 -8.73 -5.01 19.75
C GLN A 196 -8.46 -4.21 18.47
N LEU A 197 -9.21 -3.14 18.23
CA LEU A 197 -8.96 -2.20 17.15
C LEU A 197 -7.60 -1.55 17.32
N GLU A 198 -7.24 -1.14 18.55
CA GLU A 198 -5.93 -0.57 18.86
C GLU A 198 -4.80 -1.53 18.51
N GLN A 199 -4.83 -2.74 19.08
CA GLN A 199 -3.77 -3.73 18.89
C GLN A 199 -3.64 -4.19 17.44
N ARG A 200 -4.76 -4.45 16.76
CA ARG A 200 -4.74 -4.92 15.36
C ARG A 200 -4.36 -3.81 14.40
N ALA A 201 -4.87 -2.59 14.60
CA ALA A 201 -4.51 -1.47 13.75
C ALA A 201 -3.03 -1.13 13.88
N ALA A 202 -2.49 -1.08 15.10
CA ALA A 202 -1.07 -0.78 15.33
C ALA A 202 -0.15 -1.73 14.55
N GLN A 203 -0.41 -3.04 14.58
CA GLN A 203 0.39 -4.01 13.83
C GLN A 203 0.23 -3.87 12.31
N VAL A 204 -1.00 -3.71 11.82
CA VAL A 204 -1.28 -3.57 10.37
C VAL A 204 -0.66 -2.29 9.83
N ILE A 205 -0.77 -1.19 10.57
CA ILE A 205 -0.24 0.13 10.22
C ILE A 205 1.29 0.13 10.31
N ALA A 206 1.89 -0.51 11.33
CA ALA A 206 3.34 -0.68 11.40
C ALA A 206 3.87 -1.43 10.17
N ASN A 207 3.22 -2.55 9.79
CA ASN A 207 3.60 -3.32 8.59
C ASN A 207 3.39 -2.52 7.30
N ALA A 208 2.33 -1.71 7.22
CA ALA A 208 2.06 -0.82 6.09
C ALA A 208 3.12 0.29 5.99
N ASN A 209 3.49 0.91 7.12
CA ASN A 209 4.55 1.92 7.21
C ASN A 209 5.91 1.36 6.82
N GLN A 210 6.26 0.16 7.31
CA GLN A 210 7.48 -0.52 6.92
C GLN A 210 7.49 -0.80 5.42
N SER A 211 6.41 -1.39 4.89
CA SER A 211 6.30 -1.67 3.45
C SER A 211 6.37 -0.41 2.60
N TYR A 212 5.74 0.68 3.04
CA TYR A 212 5.76 1.97 2.36
C TYR A 212 7.17 2.56 2.35
N ARG A 213 7.90 2.50 3.48
CA ARG A 213 9.29 2.94 3.53
C ARG A 213 10.19 2.09 2.65
N GLU A 214 10.23 0.78 2.89
CA GLU A 214 11.17 -0.13 2.23
C GLU A 214 10.92 -0.28 0.72
N LYS A 215 9.66 -0.24 0.28
CA LYS A 215 9.31 -0.50 -1.14
C LYS A 215 9.10 0.76 -1.96
N PHE A 216 8.81 1.90 -1.32
CA PHE A 216 8.52 3.15 -2.04
C PHE A 216 9.51 4.25 -1.67
N LEU A 217 9.62 4.66 -0.39
CA LEU A 217 10.47 5.80 -0.04
C LEU A 217 11.98 5.51 -0.13
N ASP A 218 12.43 4.41 0.46
CA ASP A 218 13.85 4.08 0.54
C ASP A 218 14.48 3.89 -0.84
N PRO A 219 13.86 3.17 -1.81
CA PRO A 219 14.39 3.10 -3.17
C PRO A 219 14.50 4.48 -3.82
N LEU A 220 13.54 5.37 -3.61
CA LEU A 220 13.61 6.72 -4.15
C LEU A 220 14.78 7.50 -3.52
N VAL A 221 14.90 7.50 -2.20
CA VAL A 221 15.97 8.21 -1.47
C VAL A 221 17.35 7.66 -1.80
N GLN A 222 17.52 6.33 -1.82
CA GLN A 222 18.78 5.66 -2.16
C GLN A 222 19.23 5.97 -3.60
N ASN A 223 18.28 6.24 -4.50
CA ASN A 223 18.54 6.63 -5.88
C ASN A 223 18.53 8.16 -6.09
N GLY A 224 18.59 8.96 -5.01
CA GLY A 224 18.70 10.42 -5.07
C GLY A 224 17.40 11.16 -5.42
N LEU A 225 16.26 10.46 -5.44
CA LEU A 225 14.93 10.97 -5.75
C LEU A 225 14.11 11.26 -4.48
N SER A 226 14.65 12.01 -3.53
CA SER A 226 13.88 12.39 -2.35
C SER A 226 12.65 13.21 -2.77
N PRO A 227 11.42 12.82 -2.38
CA PRO A 227 10.24 13.60 -2.70
C PRO A 227 10.36 15.01 -2.13
N THR A 228 10.31 16.03 -2.98
CA THR A 228 10.23 17.43 -2.54
C THR A 228 8.86 17.76 -2.01
N GLU A 229 7.84 17.15 -2.63
CA GLU A 229 6.44 17.26 -2.27
C GLU A 229 5.73 15.92 -2.46
N LEU A 230 4.89 15.57 -1.47
CA LEU A 230 4.04 14.40 -1.52
C LEU A 230 2.66 14.81 -1.02
N ARG A 231 1.65 14.69 -1.88
CA ARG A 231 0.28 15.11 -1.61
C ARG A 231 -0.64 13.92 -1.69
N TYR A 232 -1.64 13.93 -0.82
CA TYR A 232 -2.70 12.94 -0.82
C TYR A 232 -4.04 13.66 -0.83
N ARG A 233 -5.01 13.04 -1.48
CA ARG A 233 -6.40 13.48 -1.50
C ARG A 233 -7.30 12.26 -1.52
N THR A 234 -8.44 12.34 -0.87
CA THR A 234 -9.43 11.27 -0.87
C THR A 234 -10.81 11.77 -1.30
N THR A 235 -11.52 10.94 -2.04
CA THR A 235 -12.97 11.06 -2.33
C THR A 235 -13.66 9.77 -1.86
N PRO A 236 -15.00 9.69 -1.91
CA PRO A 236 -15.69 8.45 -1.53
C PRO A 236 -15.29 7.24 -2.39
N ASP A 237 -14.78 7.49 -3.59
CA ASP A 237 -14.48 6.46 -4.58
C ASP A 237 -12.99 6.21 -4.80
N HIS A 238 -12.10 7.16 -4.49
CA HIS A 238 -10.68 7.07 -4.81
C HIS A 238 -9.78 7.76 -3.78
N ILE A 239 -8.58 7.23 -3.63
CA ILE A 239 -7.42 7.89 -3.03
C ILE A 239 -6.49 8.31 -4.17
N TYR A 240 -6.01 9.55 -4.12
CA TYR A 240 -5.05 10.12 -5.05
C TYR A 240 -3.76 10.41 -4.31
N GLY A 241 -2.64 10.00 -4.90
CA GLY A 241 -1.28 10.31 -4.44
C GLY A 241 -0.51 11.03 -5.54
N GLU A 242 0.16 12.12 -5.21
CA GLU A 242 0.94 12.91 -6.15
C GLU A 242 2.33 13.18 -5.57
N ALA A 243 3.38 12.91 -6.33
CA ALA A 243 4.75 13.13 -5.90
C ALA A 243 5.51 14.01 -6.91
N GLY A 244 6.17 15.04 -6.39
CA GLY A 244 7.18 15.81 -7.10
C GLY A 244 8.57 15.29 -6.74
N LEU A 245 9.23 14.62 -7.68
CA LEU A 245 10.59 14.09 -7.49
C LEU A 245 11.60 14.89 -8.32
N ALA A 246 12.25 15.85 -7.68
CA ALA A 246 13.31 16.66 -8.30
C ALA A 246 14.29 17.18 -7.24
N ARG A 247 15.55 17.36 -7.64
CA ARG A 247 16.62 17.90 -6.79
C ARG A 247 17.18 19.21 -7.35
N GLY A 248 17.40 20.19 -6.47
CA GLY A 248 18.06 21.45 -6.83
C GLY A 248 17.28 22.23 -7.89
N LYS A 249 17.82 22.32 -9.10
CA LYS A 249 17.23 23.04 -10.25
C LYS A 249 16.44 22.14 -11.21
N GLN A 250 16.34 20.84 -10.91
CA GLN A 250 15.55 19.91 -11.73
C GLN A 250 14.07 20.28 -11.74
N GLN A 251 13.39 19.95 -12.84
CA GLN A 251 11.98 20.26 -13.05
C GLN A 251 11.09 19.04 -12.81
N GLY A 252 9.83 19.33 -12.52
CA GLY A 252 8.77 18.36 -12.32
C GLY A 252 8.11 17.90 -13.62
N GLY A 253 6.86 17.43 -13.53
CA GLY A 253 6.04 17.13 -14.69
C GLY A 253 5.64 18.39 -15.46
N VAL A 254 5.69 18.34 -16.79
CA VAL A 254 5.16 19.40 -17.66
C VAL A 254 4.03 18.82 -18.51
N GLY A 255 3.04 19.64 -18.84
CA GLY A 255 1.86 19.22 -19.60
C GLY A 255 0.79 18.53 -18.74
N LYS A 256 -0.39 18.34 -19.35
CA LYS A 256 -1.53 17.69 -18.70
C LYS A 256 -1.32 16.16 -18.71
N PRO A 257 -1.43 15.48 -17.57
CA PRO A 257 -1.36 14.01 -17.56
C PRO A 257 -2.52 13.40 -18.37
N PRO A 258 -2.33 12.23 -19.00
CA PRO A 258 -3.37 11.53 -19.73
C PRO A 258 -4.60 11.26 -18.85
N GLU A 259 -5.78 11.29 -19.48
CA GLU A 259 -7.04 10.91 -18.83
C GLU A 259 -7.10 9.38 -18.69
N LEU A 260 -7.71 8.94 -17.58
CA LEU A 260 -7.84 7.53 -17.26
C LEU A 260 -9.07 6.94 -17.95
N ILE A 261 -8.89 5.78 -18.56
CA ILE A 261 -9.95 5.04 -19.28
C ILE A 261 -10.57 3.98 -18.36
N ASP A 262 -11.89 3.80 -18.45
CA ASP A 262 -12.69 2.76 -17.79
C ASP A 262 -12.72 2.77 -16.25
N GLN A 263 -12.39 3.89 -15.61
CA GLN A 263 -12.36 4.04 -14.14
C GLN A 263 -11.58 2.88 -13.49
N PRO A 264 -10.25 2.89 -13.67
CA PRO A 264 -9.41 1.78 -13.22
C PRO A 264 -9.40 1.67 -11.70
N ASP A 265 -9.20 0.46 -11.19
CA ASP A 265 -9.07 0.25 -9.75
C ASP A 265 -7.71 0.72 -9.22
N LEU A 266 -6.69 0.69 -10.08
CA LEU A 266 -5.35 1.23 -9.84
C LEU A 266 -4.83 1.89 -11.13
N ALA A 267 -4.32 3.12 -11.03
CA ALA A 267 -3.59 3.75 -12.13
C ALA A 267 -2.31 4.42 -11.64
N VAL A 268 -1.31 4.41 -12.50
CA VAL A 268 -0.02 5.09 -12.31
C VAL A 268 0.25 5.93 -13.56
N ARG A 269 0.52 7.21 -13.36
CA ARG A 269 0.95 8.13 -14.41
C ARG A 269 2.30 8.71 -14.05
N LEU A 270 3.26 8.58 -14.95
CA LEU A 270 4.66 8.89 -14.71
C LEU A 270 5.17 9.78 -15.84
N HIS A 271 5.64 10.98 -15.49
CA HIS A 271 6.21 11.90 -16.47
C HIS A 271 7.68 11.54 -16.73
N GLU A 272 8.19 11.81 -17.94
CA GLU A 272 9.57 11.50 -18.34
C GLU A 272 10.63 12.12 -17.41
N SER A 273 10.35 13.30 -16.84
CA SER A 273 11.23 13.95 -15.88
C SER A 273 11.46 13.11 -14.62
N PHE A 274 10.57 12.19 -14.26
CA PHE A 274 10.81 11.24 -13.18
C PHE A 274 12.06 10.40 -13.47
N VAL A 275 12.11 9.77 -14.65
CA VAL A 275 13.21 8.88 -15.04
C VAL A 275 14.46 9.69 -15.33
N ASN A 276 14.33 10.84 -15.99
CA ASN A 276 15.47 11.69 -16.33
C ASN A 276 16.14 12.25 -15.06
N ASN A 277 15.36 12.72 -14.08
CA ASN A 277 15.89 13.19 -12.80
C ASN A 277 16.56 12.04 -12.02
N ALA A 278 16.02 10.82 -12.12
CA ALA A 278 16.61 9.63 -11.51
C ALA A 278 17.98 9.32 -12.13
N ALA A 279 18.02 9.31 -13.46
CA ALA A 279 19.21 8.98 -14.21
C ALA A 279 20.34 9.99 -13.99
N ASP A 280 20.04 11.28 -13.91
CA ASP A 280 21.01 12.32 -13.53
C ASP A 280 21.69 11.96 -12.20
N ASN A 281 20.92 11.59 -11.17
CA ASN A 281 21.49 11.26 -9.86
C ASN A 281 22.27 9.94 -9.86
N LEU A 282 21.88 8.98 -10.71
CA LEU A 282 22.47 7.65 -10.74
C LEU A 282 23.72 7.55 -11.61
N PHE A 283 23.77 8.28 -12.72
CA PHE A 283 24.75 8.05 -13.76
C PHE A 283 25.64 9.26 -14.09
N ALA A 284 25.25 10.49 -13.75
CA ALA A 284 25.93 11.68 -14.26
C ALA A 284 27.44 11.70 -13.97
N GLY A 285 28.25 11.70 -15.03
CA GLY A 285 29.72 11.77 -14.97
C GLY A 285 30.40 10.53 -14.38
N GLN A 286 29.67 9.45 -14.11
CA GLN A 286 30.21 8.23 -13.51
C GLN A 286 30.57 7.19 -14.57
N THR A 287 31.53 6.33 -14.24
CA THR A 287 31.92 5.18 -15.06
C THR A 287 31.38 3.90 -14.45
N PHE A 288 30.69 3.11 -15.26
CA PHE A 288 30.15 1.81 -14.84
C PHE A 288 30.66 0.68 -15.72
N THR A 289 30.89 -0.47 -15.11
CA THR A 289 30.96 -1.73 -15.85
C THR A 289 29.57 -2.15 -16.33
N ASP A 290 29.52 -3.07 -17.26
CA ASP A 290 28.31 -3.75 -17.71
C ASP A 290 27.47 -4.32 -16.57
N VAL A 291 28.13 -5.03 -15.66
CA VAL A 291 27.48 -5.66 -14.49
C VAL A 291 26.99 -4.60 -13.51
N ASP A 292 27.82 -3.60 -13.18
CA ASP A 292 27.44 -2.57 -12.20
C ASP A 292 26.27 -1.72 -12.71
N MET A 293 26.27 -1.40 -14.01
CA MET A 293 25.17 -0.71 -14.68
C MET A 293 23.88 -1.53 -14.61
N ALA A 294 23.92 -2.80 -15.03
CA ALA A 294 22.75 -3.69 -14.99
C ALA A 294 22.19 -3.83 -13.56
N GLN A 295 23.06 -3.98 -12.57
CA GLN A 295 22.67 -4.03 -11.15
C GLN A 295 22.08 -2.71 -10.64
N ARG A 296 22.58 -1.56 -11.10
CA ARG A 296 22.03 -0.25 -10.74
C ARG A 296 20.61 -0.08 -11.28
N VAL A 297 20.39 -0.43 -12.54
CA VAL A 297 19.06 -0.39 -13.17
C VAL A 297 18.11 -1.39 -12.51
N ALA A 298 18.54 -2.63 -12.26
CA ALA A 298 17.73 -3.64 -11.59
C ALA A 298 17.29 -3.20 -10.18
N ARG A 299 18.19 -2.58 -9.41
CA ARG A 299 17.84 -2.00 -8.10
C ARG A 299 16.84 -0.85 -8.21
N PHE A 300 17.02 0.04 -9.18
CA PHE A 300 16.10 1.15 -9.41
C PHE A 300 14.69 0.66 -9.81
N MET A 301 14.60 -0.35 -10.68
CA MET A 301 13.33 -0.92 -11.12
C MET A 301 12.68 -1.87 -10.10
N GLY A 302 13.38 -2.22 -9.02
CA GLY A 302 12.87 -3.07 -7.94
C GLY A 302 12.33 -4.42 -8.46
N PRO A 303 11.11 -4.83 -8.09
CA PRO A 303 10.51 -6.08 -8.60
C PRO A 303 10.42 -6.18 -10.12
N LEU A 304 10.31 -5.05 -10.84
CA LEU A 304 10.22 -5.02 -12.31
C LEU A 304 11.58 -5.24 -13.00
N GLY A 305 12.68 -5.05 -12.27
CA GLY A 305 14.05 -5.19 -12.79
C GLY A 305 14.61 -6.61 -12.73
N ARG A 306 13.85 -7.59 -12.23
CA ARG A 306 14.35 -8.97 -12.00
C ARG A 306 14.78 -9.71 -13.25
N ASN A 307 14.25 -9.33 -14.41
CA ASN A 307 14.55 -9.96 -15.69
C ASN A 307 15.71 -9.28 -16.44
N ILE A 308 16.33 -8.25 -15.86
CA ILE A 308 17.48 -7.58 -16.48
C ILE A 308 18.68 -8.53 -16.43
N PRO A 309 19.31 -8.84 -17.57
CA PRO A 309 20.49 -9.70 -17.58
C PRO A 309 21.63 -9.05 -16.79
N THR A 310 22.10 -9.71 -15.74
CA THR A 310 23.26 -9.26 -14.93
C THR A 310 24.48 -10.17 -15.15
N LYS A 311 24.48 -10.99 -16.20
CA LYS A 311 25.60 -11.87 -16.52
C LYS A 311 26.76 -11.03 -17.05
N ARG A 312 27.96 -11.31 -16.56
CA ARG A 312 29.19 -10.68 -17.05
C ARG A 312 29.45 -11.07 -18.50
N GLU A 313 29.74 -10.08 -19.33
CA GLU A 313 30.24 -10.29 -20.69
C GLU A 313 31.63 -10.96 -20.67
N GLU A 314 31.97 -11.71 -21.72
CA GLU A 314 33.30 -12.35 -21.85
C GLU A 314 34.42 -11.32 -21.93
N VAL A 315 34.17 -10.19 -22.61
CA VAL A 315 35.07 -9.05 -22.65
C VAL A 315 34.46 -7.90 -21.84
N PRO A 316 35.03 -7.60 -20.66
CA PRO A 316 34.58 -6.50 -19.82
C PRO A 316 34.60 -5.18 -20.59
N TRP A 317 33.58 -4.37 -20.36
CA TRP A 317 33.48 -3.04 -20.95
C TRP A 317 32.95 -2.06 -19.92
N THR A 318 33.25 -0.79 -20.16
CA THR A 318 32.75 0.30 -19.32
C THR A 318 32.18 1.42 -20.16
N VAL A 319 31.29 2.18 -19.53
CA VAL A 319 30.73 3.43 -20.05
C VAL A 319 30.96 4.51 -19.02
N THR A 320 31.65 5.58 -19.43
CA THR A 320 31.61 6.86 -18.72
C THR A 320 30.43 7.65 -19.26
N PHE A 321 29.46 7.94 -18.41
CA PHE A 321 28.27 8.70 -18.77
C PHE A 321 28.54 10.21 -18.81
N ALA A 322 27.78 10.93 -19.63
CA ALA A 322 27.79 12.39 -19.67
C ALA A 322 27.46 12.99 -18.30
N ARG A 323 27.98 14.19 -18.01
CA ARG A 323 27.70 14.90 -16.75
C ARG A 323 26.31 15.52 -16.67
N GLU A 324 25.65 15.70 -17.81
CA GLU A 324 24.33 16.31 -17.90
C GLU A 324 23.42 15.42 -18.76
N ASN A 325 22.23 15.11 -18.27
CA ASN A 325 21.25 14.27 -18.96
C ASN A 325 21.86 12.95 -19.49
N PRO A 326 22.52 12.14 -18.63
CA PRO A 326 23.27 10.93 -19.02
C PRO A 326 22.35 9.86 -19.62
N VAL A 327 21.09 9.84 -19.20
CA VAL A 327 20.03 9.06 -19.82
C VAL A 327 18.82 9.97 -19.97
N ALA A 328 18.20 9.92 -21.15
CA ALA A 328 16.97 10.64 -21.45
C ALA A 328 15.92 9.64 -21.94
N ILE A 329 14.78 9.58 -21.26
CA ILE A 329 13.55 9.00 -21.79
C ILE A 329 12.67 10.12 -22.33
N ALA A 330 12.00 9.85 -23.44
CA ALA A 330 10.97 10.71 -24.00
C ALA A 330 9.70 9.90 -24.24
N PHE A 331 8.59 10.27 -23.61
CA PHE A 331 7.30 9.58 -23.77
C PHE A 331 6.45 10.25 -24.85
N ALA A 332 6.28 9.58 -25.99
CA ALA A 332 5.54 10.12 -27.13
C ALA A 332 5.10 8.99 -28.07
N ASN A 333 4.10 9.29 -28.91
CA ASN A 333 3.67 8.42 -30.02
C ASN A 333 3.34 6.98 -29.59
N HIS A 334 2.69 6.83 -28.43
CA HIS A 334 2.32 5.54 -27.83
C HIS A 334 3.51 4.65 -27.49
N GLY A 335 4.64 5.27 -27.17
CA GLY A 335 5.92 4.63 -26.99
C GLY A 335 6.91 5.49 -26.21
N PHE A 336 8.17 5.08 -26.22
CA PHE A 336 9.23 5.90 -25.67
C PHE A 336 10.53 5.75 -26.44
N ALA A 337 11.32 6.82 -26.46
CA ALA A 337 12.72 6.77 -26.87
C ALA A 337 13.61 6.84 -25.63
N LEU A 338 14.51 5.88 -25.47
CA LEU A 338 15.54 5.85 -24.43
C LEU A 338 16.88 6.17 -25.06
N THR A 339 17.53 7.24 -24.64
CA THR A 339 18.85 7.67 -25.11
C THR A 339 19.85 7.63 -23.96
N ILE A 340 20.93 6.85 -24.10
CA ILE A 340 22.08 6.83 -23.19
C ILE A 340 23.20 7.68 -23.81
N LYS A 341 23.78 8.60 -23.04
CA LYS A 341 24.86 9.48 -23.50
C LYS A 341 26.16 9.10 -22.80
N GLY A 342 27.06 8.47 -23.52
CA GLY A 342 28.41 8.16 -23.07
C GLY A 342 29.42 9.17 -23.60
N THR A 343 30.45 9.45 -22.81
CA THR A 343 31.60 10.30 -23.20
C THR A 343 32.86 9.50 -23.44
N GLN A 344 32.95 8.29 -22.87
CA GLN A 344 34.07 7.37 -23.04
C GLN A 344 33.57 5.93 -22.87
N PHE A 345 34.18 5.01 -23.61
CA PHE A 345 33.92 3.58 -23.55
C PHE A 345 35.23 2.81 -23.42
N THR A 346 35.18 1.62 -22.83
CA THR A 346 36.33 0.70 -22.83
C THR A 346 35.93 -0.68 -23.29
N GLN A 347 36.86 -1.41 -23.90
CA GLN A 347 36.70 -2.81 -24.28
C GLN A 347 37.99 -3.56 -23.98
N GLY A 348 37.98 -4.39 -22.94
CA GLY A 348 39.22 -4.96 -22.41
C GLY A 348 40.18 -3.84 -21.99
N GLU A 349 41.33 -3.77 -22.65
CA GLU A 349 42.35 -2.72 -22.42
C GLU A 349 42.18 -1.49 -23.33
N GLU A 350 41.36 -1.57 -24.39
CA GLU A 350 41.19 -0.49 -25.34
C GLU A 350 40.26 0.60 -24.80
N ILE A 351 40.65 1.86 -24.97
CA ILE A 351 39.90 3.02 -24.50
C ILE A 351 39.46 3.86 -25.69
N TYR A 352 38.15 4.12 -25.76
CA TYR A 352 37.52 4.96 -26.76
C TYR A 352 37.00 6.25 -26.11
N PRO A 353 37.79 7.33 -26.04
CA PRO A 353 37.37 8.63 -25.50
C PRO A 353 36.52 9.42 -26.53
N ILE A 354 35.51 8.75 -27.09
CA ILE A 354 34.67 9.26 -28.16
C ILE A 354 33.23 9.30 -27.65
N PRO A 355 32.60 10.49 -27.55
CA PRO A 355 31.22 10.59 -27.13
C PRO A 355 30.25 9.95 -28.13
N MET A 356 29.32 9.14 -27.63
CA MET A 356 28.28 8.48 -28.43
C MET A 356 26.95 8.52 -27.68
N ASN A 357 25.87 8.74 -28.43
CA ASN A 357 24.50 8.57 -28.01
C ASN A 357 23.98 7.22 -28.50
N ILE A 358 23.49 6.40 -27.59
CA ILE A 358 22.88 5.09 -27.86
C ILE A 358 21.37 5.23 -27.66
N THR A 359 20.58 5.04 -28.71
CA THR A 359 19.14 5.26 -28.69
C THR A 359 18.37 3.99 -29.04
N ALA A 360 17.41 3.61 -28.20
CA ALA A 360 16.43 2.58 -28.49
C ALA A 360 15.02 3.15 -28.41
N ARG A 361 14.17 2.81 -29.39
CA ARG A 361 12.78 3.26 -29.45
C ARG A 361 11.86 2.09 -29.18
N TYR A 362 10.80 2.29 -28.43
CA TYR A 362 9.87 1.24 -28.05
C TYR A 362 8.43 1.66 -28.31
N GLN A 363 7.61 0.72 -28.77
CA GLN A 363 6.17 0.86 -28.81
C GLN A 363 5.57 0.15 -27.60
N ILE A 364 4.67 0.80 -26.88
CA ILE A 364 3.96 0.19 -25.76
C ILE A 364 2.75 -0.57 -26.29
N GLN A 365 2.56 -1.78 -25.77
CA GLN A 365 1.47 -2.67 -26.08
C GLN A 365 0.82 -3.14 -24.77
N LYS A 366 -0.49 -2.96 -24.70
CA LYS A 366 -1.31 -3.50 -23.62
C LYS A 366 -1.40 -5.02 -23.75
N THR A 367 -1.21 -5.76 -22.66
CA THR A 367 -1.57 -7.19 -22.58
C THR A 367 -2.77 -7.35 -21.64
N THR A 368 -3.33 -8.56 -21.54
CA THR A 368 -4.52 -8.81 -20.70
C THR A 368 -4.32 -8.41 -19.24
N THR A 369 -3.18 -8.76 -18.63
CA THR A 369 -2.89 -8.52 -17.19
C THR A 369 -1.69 -7.62 -16.94
N GLY A 370 -1.00 -7.22 -18.00
CA GLY A 370 0.25 -6.48 -17.90
C GLY A 370 0.49 -5.54 -19.07
N VAL A 371 1.77 -5.30 -19.34
CA VAL A 371 2.24 -4.41 -20.40
C VAL A 371 3.49 -4.98 -21.04
N LYS A 372 3.62 -4.73 -22.35
CA LYS A 372 4.79 -5.08 -23.14
C LYS A 372 5.31 -3.83 -23.84
N ALA A 373 6.61 -3.62 -23.84
CA ALA A 373 7.27 -2.65 -24.71
C ALA A 373 8.08 -3.41 -25.76
N VAL A 374 7.89 -3.08 -27.04
CA VAL A 374 8.57 -3.74 -28.17
C VAL A 374 9.49 -2.75 -28.84
N ARG A 375 10.79 -3.06 -28.92
CA ARG A 375 11.78 -2.22 -29.57
C ARG A 375 11.47 -2.09 -31.06
N GLN A 376 11.55 -0.86 -31.57
CA GLN A 376 11.29 -0.50 -32.96
C GLN A 376 12.63 -0.35 -33.67
N GLY A 377 13.03 -1.38 -34.41
CA GLY A 377 14.31 -1.43 -35.12
C GLY A 377 15.51 -1.76 -34.23
N GLU A 378 16.69 -1.55 -34.80
CA GLU A 378 17.99 -1.74 -34.16
C GLU A 378 18.32 -0.58 -33.21
N VAL A 379 19.34 -0.76 -32.37
CA VAL A 379 19.81 0.28 -31.48
C VAL A 379 20.62 1.30 -32.29
N GLU A 380 20.16 2.55 -32.33
CA GLU A 380 20.84 3.62 -33.05
C GLU A 380 22.04 4.14 -32.23
N VAL A 381 23.26 4.01 -32.76
CA VAL A 381 24.46 4.56 -32.12
C VAL A 381 25.07 5.68 -32.98
N ARG A 382 25.06 6.91 -32.46
CA ARG A 382 25.48 8.12 -33.19
C ARG A 382 26.30 9.08 -32.32
N PRO A 383 27.26 9.83 -32.86
CA PRO A 383 27.90 10.91 -32.12
C PRO A 383 26.88 11.99 -31.69
N PRO A 384 27.12 12.71 -30.57
CA PRO A 384 26.29 13.83 -30.17
C PRO A 384 26.16 14.88 -31.26
N GLY A 385 24.92 15.34 -31.52
CA GLY A 385 24.64 16.36 -32.53
C GLY A 385 24.67 15.89 -33.98
N PHE A 386 24.86 14.59 -34.23
CA PHE A 386 24.82 14.02 -35.58
C PHE A 386 23.45 14.27 -36.25
N LYS A 387 23.48 14.73 -37.50
CA LYS A 387 22.29 14.93 -38.34
C LYS A 387 22.40 14.05 -39.59
N PRO A 388 21.43 13.17 -39.86
CA PRO A 388 21.41 12.37 -41.08
C PRO A 388 21.50 13.28 -42.31
N GLY A 389 22.42 12.99 -43.24
CA GLY A 389 22.59 13.76 -44.48
C GLY A 389 23.37 15.07 -44.35
N SER A 390 23.98 15.36 -43.19
CA SER A 390 24.94 16.48 -43.05
C SER A 390 26.35 16.08 -43.48
N GLU A 391 27.16 17.02 -43.97
CA GLU A 391 28.56 16.79 -44.42
C GLU A 391 29.49 16.19 -43.34
N LYS A 392 29.09 16.19 -42.07
CA LYS A 392 29.82 15.51 -41.00
C LYS A 392 29.40 14.03 -40.95
N ASP A 393 29.94 13.26 -41.87
CA ASP A 393 29.94 11.80 -41.74
C ASP A 393 30.71 11.37 -40.49
N MET A 394 30.32 10.22 -39.94
CA MET A 394 31.06 9.61 -38.84
C MET A 394 32.45 9.21 -39.32
N ASP A 395 33.49 9.59 -38.59
CA ASP A 395 34.85 9.11 -38.88
C ASP A 395 34.94 7.58 -38.72
N VAL A 396 35.91 6.93 -39.38
CA VAL A 396 36.11 5.47 -39.39
C VAL A 396 36.15 4.91 -37.97
N ARG A 397 36.83 5.58 -37.03
CA ARG A 397 36.87 5.16 -35.62
C ARG A 397 35.50 5.23 -34.95
N GLN A 398 34.69 6.24 -35.27
CA GLN A 398 33.32 6.36 -34.76
C GLN A 398 32.41 5.29 -35.33
N GLN A 399 32.59 4.92 -36.60
CA GLN A 399 31.82 3.85 -37.25
C GLN A 399 32.12 2.49 -36.61
N ILE A 400 33.39 2.16 -36.40
CA ILE A 400 33.81 0.91 -35.74
C ILE A 400 33.23 0.85 -34.32
N LEU A 401 33.39 1.92 -33.54
CA LEU A 401 32.84 2.00 -32.19
C LEU A 401 31.31 1.88 -32.19
N ALA A 402 30.62 2.50 -33.15
CA ALA A 402 29.16 2.43 -33.23
C ALA A 402 28.66 0.99 -33.42
N VAL A 403 29.28 0.23 -34.33
CA VAL A 403 28.94 -1.19 -34.56
C VAL A 403 29.17 -2.02 -33.29
N GLN A 404 30.29 -1.79 -32.59
CA GLN A 404 30.58 -2.50 -31.33
C GLN A 404 29.57 -2.17 -30.22
N LEU A 405 29.21 -0.89 -30.07
CA LEU A 405 28.24 -0.46 -29.08
C LEU A 405 26.83 -0.94 -29.42
N GLU A 406 26.46 -0.96 -30.70
CA GLU A 406 25.17 -1.46 -31.16
C GLU A 406 24.98 -2.93 -30.77
N ASP A 407 25.95 -3.80 -31.04
CA ASP A 407 25.90 -5.21 -30.65
C ASP A 407 25.73 -5.39 -29.13
N ARG A 408 26.51 -4.66 -28.33
CA ARG A 408 26.47 -4.73 -26.85
C ARG A 408 25.14 -4.22 -26.29
N PHE A 409 24.74 -3.02 -26.69
CA PHE A 409 23.51 -2.41 -26.17
C PHE A 409 22.26 -3.09 -26.74
N SER A 410 22.34 -3.77 -27.87
CA SER A 410 21.21 -4.54 -28.40
C SER A 410 20.74 -5.65 -27.45
N ARG A 411 21.67 -6.24 -26.70
CA ARG A 411 21.36 -7.27 -25.68
C ARG A 411 20.77 -6.66 -24.42
N MET A 412 21.40 -5.59 -23.92
CA MET A 412 20.98 -4.91 -22.70
C MET A 412 19.60 -4.24 -22.86
N LEU A 413 19.38 -3.59 -24.00
CA LEU A 413 18.13 -2.95 -24.38
C LEU A 413 17.26 -3.94 -25.14
N SER A 414 16.88 -5.04 -24.48
CA SER A 414 16.24 -6.19 -25.12
C SER A 414 15.06 -5.82 -26.03
N GLU A 415 14.85 -6.59 -27.10
CA GLU A 415 13.78 -6.35 -28.08
C GLU A 415 12.38 -6.26 -27.47
N GLN A 416 12.17 -6.94 -26.34
CA GLN A 416 10.89 -6.95 -25.64
C GLN A 416 11.13 -6.79 -24.14
N MET A 417 10.39 -5.86 -23.53
CA MET A 417 10.28 -5.72 -22.08
C MET A 417 8.87 -6.10 -21.69
N VAL A 418 8.70 -7.07 -20.80
CA VAL A 418 7.38 -7.60 -20.41
C VAL A 418 7.20 -7.48 -18.91
N ILE A 419 6.11 -6.84 -18.51
CA ILE A 419 5.54 -6.94 -17.16
C ILE A 419 4.30 -7.80 -17.32
N GLU A 420 4.37 -9.07 -16.90
CA GLU A 420 3.28 -10.03 -17.11
C GLU A 420 2.02 -9.70 -16.30
N LYS A 421 2.22 -9.33 -15.03
CA LYS A 421 1.17 -8.96 -14.09
C LYS A 421 1.69 -8.06 -12.99
N LEU A 422 0.78 -7.32 -12.35
CA LEU A 422 1.10 -6.57 -11.14
C LEU A 422 1.54 -7.52 -10.00
N PRO A 423 2.65 -7.23 -9.32
CA PRO A 423 3.12 -8.03 -8.18
C PRO A 423 2.32 -7.69 -6.91
N LEU A 424 1.03 -8.06 -6.89
CA LEU A 424 0.13 -7.82 -5.76
C LEU A 424 0.12 -9.00 -4.78
N PRO A 425 -0.11 -8.75 -3.48
CA PRO A 425 -0.36 -9.81 -2.51
C PRO A 425 -1.56 -10.67 -2.90
N GLU A 426 -1.49 -11.99 -2.67
CA GLU A 426 -2.54 -12.96 -3.06
C GLU A 426 -3.94 -12.58 -2.60
N ARG A 427 -4.08 -11.96 -1.42
CA ARG A 427 -5.37 -11.49 -0.90
C ARG A 427 -6.11 -10.56 -1.85
N MET A 428 -5.38 -9.75 -2.62
CA MET A 428 -5.94 -8.77 -3.55
C MET A 428 -6.43 -9.42 -4.84
N THR A 429 -5.90 -10.59 -5.20
CA THR A 429 -6.28 -11.32 -6.43
C THR A 429 -7.29 -12.43 -6.18
N ARG A 430 -7.84 -12.55 -4.96
CA ARG A 430 -8.79 -13.62 -4.60
C ARG A 430 -10.08 -13.60 -5.40
N GLU A 431 -10.62 -12.42 -5.68
CA GLU A 431 -11.89 -12.25 -6.41
C GLU A 431 -11.69 -12.21 -7.94
N GLY A 432 -10.43 -12.30 -8.40
CA GLY A 432 -10.05 -12.31 -9.81
C GLY A 432 -8.77 -11.52 -10.09
N PRO A 433 -8.22 -11.65 -11.31
CA PRO A 433 -7.03 -10.92 -11.73
C PRO A 433 -7.32 -9.43 -11.96
N TYR A 434 -6.26 -8.63 -11.99
CA TYR A 434 -6.33 -7.25 -12.44
C TYR A 434 -6.00 -7.20 -13.93
N LEU A 435 -6.98 -6.83 -14.75
CA LEU A 435 -6.84 -6.66 -16.18
C LEU A 435 -6.29 -5.27 -16.49
N THR A 436 -5.39 -5.18 -17.46
CA THR A 436 -4.88 -3.88 -17.92
C THR A 436 -5.97 -3.18 -18.74
N THR A 437 -6.39 -2.00 -18.30
CA THR A 437 -7.33 -1.15 -19.05
C THR A 437 -6.59 -0.20 -19.97
N GLN A 438 -5.44 0.32 -19.53
CA GLN A 438 -4.65 1.31 -20.27
C GLN A 438 -3.15 1.04 -20.10
N ALA A 439 -2.40 1.14 -21.20
CA ALA A 439 -0.95 1.15 -21.21
C ALA A 439 -0.51 1.98 -22.42
N ASP A 440 -0.09 3.22 -22.18
CA ASP A 440 0.18 4.17 -23.25
C ASP A 440 1.21 5.23 -22.83
N ALA A 441 1.87 5.85 -23.80
CA ALA A 441 2.82 6.94 -23.55
C ALA A 441 2.62 8.09 -24.55
N VAL A 442 2.17 9.23 -24.04
CA VAL A 442 1.80 10.41 -24.84
C VAL A 442 2.14 11.69 -24.10
N GLN A 443 2.56 12.72 -24.82
CA GLN A 443 2.78 14.08 -24.30
C GLN A 443 3.69 14.15 -23.05
N GLY A 444 4.75 13.35 -23.00
CA GLY A 444 5.70 13.32 -21.88
C GLY A 444 5.26 12.44 -20.71
N TRP A 445 4.13 11.73 -20.82
CA TRP A 445 3.59 10.88 -19.76
C TRP A 445 3.43 9.43 -20.20
N LEU A 446 3.84 8.51 -19.35
CA LEU A 446 3.44 7.11 -19.34
C LEU A 446 2.20 6.95 -18.46
N VAL A 447 1.18 6.24 -18.93
CA VAL A 447 0.00 5.84 -18.16
C VAL A 447 -0.14 4.33 -18.18
N LEU A 448 -0.26 3.74 -16.99
CA LEU A 448 -0.57 2.33 -16.79
C LEU A 448 -1.77 2.22 -15.86
N ALA A 449 -2.79 1.46 -16.23
CA ALA A 449 -4.00 1.33 -15.45
C ALA A 449 -4.56 -0.09 -15.50
N TRP A 450 -5.13 -0.51 -14.37
CA TRP A 450 -5.68 -1.84 -14.18
C TRP A 450 -7.02 -1.81 -13.45
N LYS A 451 -7.87 -2.77 -13.78
CA LYS A 451 -9.19 -2.97 -13.16
C LYS A 451 -9.37 -4.43 -12.81
N GLN A 452 -9.91 -4.71 -11.64
CA GLN A 452 -10.16 -6.08 -11.22
C GLN A 452 -11.30 -6.65 -12.06
N GLU A 453 -11.04 -7.78 -12.69
CA GLU A 453 -12.10 -8.61 -13.24
C GLU A 453 -12.77 -9.35 -12.09
N LYS A 454 -14.04 -9.04 -11.83
CA LYS A 454 -14.82 -9.78 -10.85
C LYS A 454 -15.17 -11.12 -11.46
N MET A 455 -14.76 -12.22 -10.84
CA MET A 455 -15.26 -13.54 -11.22
C MET A 455 -16.78 -13.54 -11.07
N THR A 456 -17.50 -13.76 -12.18
CA THR A 456 -18.94 -13.94 -12.16
C THR A 456 -19.21 -15.23 -11.39
N ARG A 457 -19.81 -15.11 -10.20
CA ARG A 457 -20.23 -16.26 -9.40
C ARG A 457 -21.61 -16.74 -9.81
#